data_AF-A0A9W9PJ48-F1
#
_entry.id   AF-A0A9W9PJ48-F1
#
_cell.length_a   1.000
_cell.length_b   1.000
_cell.length_c   1.000
_cell.angle_alpha   90.00
_cell.angle_beta   90.00
_cell.angle_gamma   90.00
#
_symmetry.space_group_name_H-M   'P 1'
#
loop_
_entity.id
_entity.type
_entity.pdbx_description
1 polymer ?
#
loop_
_entity_poly.entity_id
_entity_poly.type
_entity_poly.pdbx_seq_one_letter_code
_entity_poly.pdbx_strand_id
1 'polypeptide(L)'
;MDSLLVGLAVGEGTGPELMGIFEKVITALASPYNLKLQFIKSSRKYHSYSSLLATNDTDVLAEETLIDADHYEQFCHEVSKLGVRAIFRTSISAQALYMVRDRLQAVKVEHFNVSSSSSLMLVRDQAQGYYSGVNEIDAKGTTVTRNSYFSKAVFEQVLAFSIARAREVWGPDVPINTVTLVYKFHLFDGLFHSWSQEWKKTYGVDVKFIQGDTMNRNILAFGIQGHQLLIAANEYADIMQTILLDRFGYGAQEGACAENIYLAAPAGYLSEYQTAHGSADDITNKGIVNPSATIRAAGALLERHGACGGLRHQVDLALHSIYVKNIRTPDQKGTSKTTEFVEAFLQAIAPNLPSSADATYLHGSGSVALSRPRGKSCFMVMDFQNDFMARYKAPDVIDRLKETVPRAVDWARKQNMEVAFVRFLGDEKYQPRTWLHRNKAQGREPWCLEGSFGAAIASCVPVQPQDQIFDKKAHYDPFLSPEFERYAKQFDHLVVVGLYADICVDAAVRGAFQRGIWTTVIQECTTGLHLSAEQSFSYMQAVYGSQVISINDLVSTNRVANL
;
A
#
# COMPACT_ATOMS: atom_id res chain seq x y z
N MET A 1 -6.70 -18.03 26.04
CA MET A 1 -5.90 -18.27 24.83
C MET A 1 -6.86 -18.25 23.68
N ASP A 2 -6.72 -17.27 22.80
CA ASP A 2 -7.55 -17.20 21.62
C ASP A 2 -7.16 -18.32 20.66
N SER A 3 -8.15 -18.95 20.04
CA SER A 3 -7.94 -19.98 19.04
C SER A 3 -8.49 -19.54 17.70
N LEU A 4 -7.68 -19.63 16.65
CA LEU A 4 -8.08 -19.36 15.28
C LEU A 4 -8.23 -20.67 14.52
N LEU A 5 -9.43 -20.88 13.98
CA LEU A 5 -9.75 -22.02 13.12
C LEU A 5 -9.58 -21.61 11.65
N VAL A 6 -8.77 -22.37 10.91
CA VAL A 6 -8.40 -22.08 9.52
C VAL A 6 -8.77 -23.27 8.64
N GLY A 7 -9.53 -23.02 7.58
CA GLY A 7 -9.83 -24.03 6.55
C GLY A 7 -8.65 -24.17 5.59
N LEU A 8 -8.34 -25.39 5.16
CA LEU A 8 -7.24 -25.67 4.23
C LEU A 8 -7.75 -26.50 3.05
N ALA A 9 -7.56 -25.99 1.83
CA ALA A 9 -7.89 -26.71 0.59
C ALA A 9 -6.66 -26.86 -0.29
N VAL A 10 -6.35 -28.10 -0.68
CA VAL A 10 -5.09 -28.43 -1.37
C VAL A 10 -5.39 -28.85 -2.79
N GLY A 11 -4.83 -28.13 -3.74
CA GLY A 11 -4.78 -28.56 -5.14
C GLY A 11 -3.57 -29.44 -5.46
N GLU A 12 -3.54 -29.94 -6.69
CA GLU A 12 -2.42 -30.69 -7.25
C GLU A 12 -1.20 -29.81 -7.60
N GLY A 13 -0.22 -30.40 -8.27
CA GLY A 13 1.07 -29.76 -8.56
C GLY A 13 1.87 -29.47 -7.29
N THR A 14 2.38 -28.24 -7.17
CA THR A 14 3.10 -27.73 -5.99
C THR A 14 2.21 -27.51 -4.76
N GLY A 15 0.89 -27.71 -4.88
CA GLY A 15 -0.08 -27.47 -3.81
C GLY A 15 0.26 -28.13 -2.46
N PRO A 16 0.63 -29.42 -2.39
CA PRO A 16 1.00 -30.06 -1.13
C PRO A 16 2.27 -29.46 -0.49
N GLU A 17 3.27 -29.10 -1.30
CA GLU A 17 4.51 -28.46 -0.83
C GLU A 17 4.20 -27.09 -0.21
N LEU A 18 3.42 -26.27 -0.91
CA LEU A 18 2.99 -24.94 -0.44
C LEU A 18 2.07 -25.02 0.78
N MET A 19 1.23 -26.05 0.88
CA MET A 19 0.40 -26.26 2.08
C MET A 19 1.27 -26.53 3.31
N GLY A 20 2.29 -27.39 3.19
CA GLY A 20 3.24 -27.64 4.29
C GLY A 20 4.00 -26.38 4.71
N ILE A 21 4.36 -25.53 3.74
CA ILE A 21 5.01 -24.23 4.00
C ILE A 21 4.05 -23.29 4.71
N PHE A 22 2.79 -23.21 4.27
CA PHE A 22 1.77 -22.39 4.90
C PHE A 22 1.60 -22.76 6.36
N GLU A 23 1.37 -24.05 6.66
CA GLU A 23 1.19 -24.56 8.03
C GLU A 23 2.40 -24.24 8.92
N LYS A 24 3.62 -24.41 8.40
CA LYS A 24 4.86 -24.09 9.10
C LYS A 24 4.98 -22.59 9.40
N VAL A 25 4.82 -21.76 8.38
CA VAL A 25 5.01 -20.30 8.48
C VAL A 25 3.93 -19.69 9.37
N ILE A 26 2.65 -20.00 9.15
CA ILE A 26 1.57 -19.42 9.95
C ILE A 26 1.70 -19.81 11.43
N THR A 27 2.12 -21.04 11.74
CA THR A 27 2.36 -21.48 13.12
C THR A 27 3.52 -20.70 13.75
N ALA A 28 4.61 -20.52 13.00
CA ALA A 28 5.77 -19.75 13.48
C ALA A 28 5.42 -18.27 13.72
N LEU A 29 4.61 -17.66 12.84
CA LEU A 29 4.17 -16.26 12.98
C LEU A 29 3.14 -16.08 14.09
N ALA A 30 2.28 -17.07 14.37
CA ALA A 30 1.27 -17.01 15.42
C ALA A 30 1.84 -17.23 16.83
N SER A 31 2.93 -18.00 16.95
CA SER A 31 3.53 -18.39 18.24
C SER A 31 3.86 -17.21 19.16
N PRO A 32 4.51 -16.12 18.70
CA PRO A 32 4.82 -14.95 19.54
C PRO A 32 3.58 -14.21 20.08
N TYR A 33 2.42 -14.38 19.44
CA TYR A 33 1.15 -13.80 19.86
C TYR A 33 0.35 -14.71 20.82
N ASN A 34 0.89 -15.87 21.21
CA ASN A 34 0.19 -16.90 22.00
C ASN A 34 -1.15 -17.34 21.36
N LEU A 35 -1.27 -17.24 20.03
CA LEU A 35 -2.46 -17.61 19.29
C LEU A 35 -2.42 -19.10 18.93
N LYS A 36 -3.42 -19.86 19.39
CA LYS A 36 -3.53 -21.29 19.05
C LYS A 36 -4.19 -21.45 17.68
N LEU A 37 -3.54 -22.17 16.77
CA LEU A 37 -4.11 -22.51 15.47
C LEU A 37 -4.76 -23.89 15.47
N GLN A 38 -5.90 -24.01 14.79
CA GLN A 38 -6.55 -25.27 14.48
C GLN A 38 -6.86 -25.31 12.99
N PHE A 39 -6.63 -26.44 12.35
CA PHE A 39 -6.82 -26.60 10.91
C PHE A 39 -7.95 -27.58 10.60
N ILE A 40 -8.81 -27.20 9.66
CA ILE A 40 -9.79 -28.12 9.03
C ILE A 40 -9.38 -28.30 7.58
N LYS A 41 -8.92 -29.50 7.24
CA LYS A 41 -8.47 -29.83 5.89
C LYS A 41 -9.62 -30.41 5.06
N SER A 42 -9.78 -29.93 3.84
CA SER A 42 -10.62 -30.56 2.82
C SER A 42 -10.17 -32.01 2.61
N SER A 43 -11.13 -32.94 2.56
CA SER A 43 -10.91 -34.35 2.23
C SER A 43 -10.49 -34.56 0.79
N ARG A 44 -10.89 -33.67 -0.11
CA ARG A 44 -10.55 -33.72 -1.52
C ARG A 44 -9.27 -32.94 -1.81
N LYS A 45 -8.43 -33.56 -2.64
CA LYS A 45 -7.34 -32.90 -3.36
C LYS A 45 -7.88 -32.48 -4.73
N TYR A 46 -7.81 -31.19 -5.03
CA TYR A 46 -8.46 -30.61 -6.21
C TYR A 46 -7.54 -30.61 -7.42
N HIS A 47 -8.11 -30.76 -8.61
CA HIS A 47 -7.32 -30.84 -9.83
C HIS A 47 -6.75 -29.49 -10.25
N SER A 48 -5.59 -29.53 -10.89
CA SER A 48 -5.05 -28.40 -11.65
C SER A 48 -5.64 -28.42 -13.07
N TYR A 49 -5.44 -27.34 -13.82
CA TYR A 49 -5.78 -27.34 -15.25
C TYR A 49 -4.99 -28.41 -16.01
N SER A 50 -3.71 -28.58 -15.68
CA SER A 50 -2.84 -29.55 -16.34
C SER A 50 -3.22 -30.99 -16.03
N SER A 51 -3.64 -31.29 -14.80
CA SER A 51 -4.07 -32.65 -14.44
C SER A 51 -5.43 -33.01 -15.04
N LEU A 52 -6.36 -32.05 -15.13
CA LEU A 52 -7.60 -32.24 -15.88
C LEU A 52 -7.32 -32.55 -17.36
N LEU A 53 -6.46 -31.77 -18.01
CA LEU A 53 -6.09 -31.98 -19.41
C LEU A 53 -5.42 -33.34 -19.67
N ALA A 54 -4.68 -33.88 -18.71
CA ALA A 54 -4.02 -35.18 -18.85
C ALA A 54 -5.00 -36.34 -19.06
N THR A 55 -6.27 -36.15 -18.69
CA THR A 55 -7.36 -37.12 -18.90
C THR A 55 -7.67 -37.35 -20.39
N ASN A 56 -7.37 -36.37 -21.26
CA ASN A 56 -7.59 -36.43 -22.71
C ASN A 56 -9.04 -36.80 -23.13
N ASP A 57 -10.02 -36.49 -22.30
CA ASP A 57 -11.45 -36.69 -22.54
C ASP A 57 -12.22 -35.46 -22.05
N THR A 58 -13.00 -34.85 -22.93
CA THR A 58 -13.72 -33.60 -22.64
C THR A 58 -14.88 -33.80 -21.67
N ASP A 59 -15.55 -34.94 -21.73
CA ASP A 59 -16.71 -35.22 -20.88
C ASP A 59 -16.25 -35.49 -19.45
N VAL A 60 -15.18 -36.28 -19.30
CA VAL A 60 -14.56 -36.55 -17.99
C VAL A 60 -13.97 -35.26 -17.39
N LEU A 61 -13.34 -34.40 -18.20
CA LEU A 61 -12.84 -33.11 -17.73
C LEU A 61 -13.97 -32.22 -17.20
N ALA A 62 -15.09 -32.15 -17.91
CA ALA A 62 -16.25 -31.38 -17.50
C ALA A 62 -16.83 -31.93 -16.20
N GLU A 63 -16.98 -33.26 -16.09
CA GLU A 63 -17.47 -33.93 -14.88
C GLU A 63 -16.56 -33.69 -13.68
N GLU A 64 -15.24 -33.91 -13.79
CA GLU A 64 -14.30 -33.67 -12.69
C GLU A 64 -14.24 -32.19 -12.27
N THR A 65 -14.41 -31.27 -13.22
CA THR A 65 -14.51 -29.83 -12.92
C THR A 65 -15.75 -29.52 -12.09
N LEU A 66 -16.90 -30.13 -12.41
CA LEU A 66 -18.14 -30.00 -11.63
C LEU A 66 -17.96 -30.58 -10.23
N ILE A 67 -17.38 -31.77 -10.12
CA ILE A 67 -17.13 -32.43 -8.83
C ILE A 67 -16.19 -31.57 -7.96
N ASP A 68 -15.12 -31.00 -8.53
CA ASP A 68 -14.23 -30.10 -7.81
C ASP A 68 -14.97 -28.85 -7.30
N ALA A 69 -15.82 -28.25 -8.14
CA ALA A 69 -16.61 -27.07 -7.77
C ALA A 69 -17.62 -27.39 -6.65
N ASP A 70 -18.42 -28.44 -6.83
CA ASP A 70 -19.45 -28.87 -5.89
C ASP A 70 -18.83 -29.24 -4.53
N HIS A 71 -17.73 -29.98 -4.53
CA HIS A 71 -17.04 -30.34 -3.30
C HIS A 71 -16.42 -29.12 -2.61
N TYR A 72 -15.82 -28.18 -3.35
CA TYR A 72 -15.20 -27.01 -2.73
C TYR A 72 -16.24 -26.04 -2.14
N GLU A 73 -17.38 -25.88 -2.81
CA GLU A 73 -18.54 -25.15 -2.29
C GLU A 73 -19.04 -25.79 -0.99
N GLN A 74 -19.25 -27.11 -0.98
CA GLN A 74 -19.67 -27.83 0.21
C GLN A 74 -18.66 -27.65 1.36
N PHE A 75 -17.36 -27.76 1.08
CA PHE A 75 -16.31 -27.51 2.06
C PHE A 75 -16.42 -26.10 2.65
N CYS A 76 -16.59 -25.07 1.82
CA CYS A 76 -16.77 -23.69 2.27
C CYS A 76 -18.00 -23.55 3.20
N HIS A 77 -19.12 -24.19 2.86
CA HIS A 77 -20.32 -24.21 3.70
C HIS A 77 -20.08 -24.89 5.05
N GLU A 78 -19.43 -26.05 5.06
CA GLU A 78 -19.15 -26.83 6.26
C GLU A 78 -18.22 -26.08 7.21
N VAL A 79 -17.10 -25.57 6.71
CA VAL A 79 -16.14 -24.84 7.56
C VAL A 79 -16.72 -23.54 8.08
N SER A 80 -17.51 -22.83 7.27
CA SER A 80 -18.19 -21.60 7.69
C SER A 80 -19.14 -21.89 8.87
N LYS A 81 -19.93 -22.97 8.81
CA LYS A 81 -20.82 -23.40 9.92
C LYS A 81 -20.06 -23.77 11.20
N LEU A 82 -18.81 -24.23 11.06
CA LEU A 82 -17.92 -24.53 12.19
C LEU A 82 -17.22 -23.28 12.76
N GLY A 83 -17.52 -22.09 12.23
CA GLY A 83 -16.94 -20.81 12.69
C GLY A 83 -15.61 -20.45 12.03
N VAL A 84 -15.22 -21.13 10.95
CA VAL A 84 -14.07 -20.71 10.13
C VAL A 84 -14.39 -19.40 9.43
N ARG A 85 -13.51 -18.41 9.63
CA ARG A 85 -13.59 -17.11 8.96
C ARG A 85 -12.61 -16.96 7.80
N ALA A 86 -11.61 -17.84 7.73
CA ALA A 86 -10.56 -17.79 6.73
C ALA A 86 -10.16 -19.19 6.24
N ILE A 87 -10.06 -19.33 4.92
CA ILE A 87 -9.52 -20.50 4.23
C ILE A 87 -8.19 -20.09 3.59
N PHE A 88 -7.18 -20.94 3.68
CA PHE A 88 -6.05 -20.89 2.77
C PHE A 88 -6.19 -22.02 1.75
N ARG A 89 -6.02 -21.70 0.47
CA ARG A 89 -5.96 -22.72 -0.58
C ARG A 89 -4.78 -22.57 -1.51
N THR A 90 -4.39 -23.69 -2.10
CA THR A 90 -3.47 -23.71 -3.23
C THR A 90 -4.24 -23.76 -4.56
N SER A 91 -3.54 -23.98 -5.67
CA SER A 91 -4.11 -23.86 -7.01
C SER A 91 -5.18 -24.92 -7.28
N ILE A 92 -6.41 -24.49 -7.53
CA ILE A 92 -7.51 -25.31 -8.07
C ILE A 92 -7.72 -24.87 -9.53
N SER A 93 -8.28 -25.72 -10.38
CA SER A 93 -8.61 -25.36 -11.76
C SER A 93 -9.44 -24.07 -11.81
N ALA A 94 -9.09 -23.17 -12.74
CA ALA A 94 -9.74 -21.87 -12.83
C ALA A 94 -11.25 -21.99 -13.11
N GLN A 95 -11.66 -22.98 -13.90
CA GLN A 95 -13.05 -23.20 -14.25
C GLN A 95 -13.89 -23.59 -13.02
N ALA A 96 -13.44 -24.56 -12.20
CA ALA A 96 -14.14 -24.92 -10.97
C ALA A 96 -14.25 -23.71 -10.02
N LEU A 97 -13.17 -22.93 -9.90
CA LEU A 97 -13.16 -21.74 -9.05
C LEU A 97 -14.13 -20.64 -9.53
N TYR A 98 -14.27 -20.43 -10.85
CA TYR A 98 -15.25 -19.47 -11.35
C TYR A 98 -16.69 -19.90 -11.04
N MET A 99 -16.99 -21.20 -11.06
CA MET A 99 -18.29 -21.72 -10.64
C MET A 99 -18.55 -21.48 -9.15
N VAL A 100 -17.56 -21.75 -8.29
CA VAL A 100 -17.69 -21.52 -6.84
C VAL A 100 -17.84 -20.02 -6.54
N ARG A 101 -17.10 -19.16 -7.25
CA ARG A 101 -17.20 -17.70 -7.11
C ARG A 101 -18.57 -17.16 -7.50
N ASP A 102 -19.18 -17.70 -8.54
CA ASP A 102 -20.55 -17.37 -8.94
C ASP A 102 -21.55 -17.79 -7.84
N ARG A 103 -21.52 -19.07 -7.46
CA ARG A 103 -22.46 -19.67 -6.49
C ARG A 103 -22.37 -19.05 -5.10
N LEU A 104 -21.16 -18.74 -4.63
CA LEU A 104 -20.91 -18.12 -3.33
C LEU A 104 -20.81 -16.58 -3.37
N GLN A 105 -21.10 -15.98 -4.53
CA GLN A 105 -21.11 -14.54 -4.77
C GLN A 105 -19.82 -13.87 -4.31
N ALA A 106 -18.70 -14.29 -4.89
CA ALA A 106 -17.38 -13.85 -4.48
C ALA A 106 -17.04 -12.44 -4.95
N VAL A 107 -16.21 -11.77 -4.17
CA VAL A 107 -15.50 -10.55 -4.57
C VAL A 107 -14.02 -10.70 -4.25
N LYS A 108 -13.16 -10.01 -4.99
CA LYS A 108 -11.73 -9.88 -4.65
C LYS A 108 -11.44 -8.44 -4.28
N VAL A 109 -10.76 -8.23 -3.15
CA VAL A 109 -10.45 -6.89 -2.63
C VAL A 109 -8.97 -6.63 -2.73
N GLU A 110 -8.63 -5.49 -3.33
CA GLU A 110 -7.27 -4.98 -3.36
C GLU A 110 -7.24 -3.55 -2.86
N HIS A 111 -6.23 -3.26 -2.05
CA HIS A 111 -6.03 -1.95 -1.47
C HIS A 111 -4.64 -1.44 -1.80
N PHE A 112 -4.59 -0.37 -2.60
CA PHE A 112 -3.39 0.30 -3.03
C PHE A 112 -3.24 1.58 -2.20
N ASN A 113 -2.31 1.56 -1.25
CA ASN A 113 -1.97 2.74 -0.44
C ASN A 113 -0.98 3.60 -1.22
N VAL A 114 -1.39 4.82 -1.59
CA VAL A 114 -0.53 5.77 -2.29
C VAL A 114 0.11 6.75 -1.30
N SER A 115 -0.66 7.23 -0.33
CA SER A 115 -0.23 8.05 0.79
C SER A 115 -1.19 7.91 1.97
N SER A 116 -0.97 8.64 3.07
CA SER A 116 -1.92 8.71 4.20
C SER A 116 -3.28 9.31 3.84
N SER A 117 -3.34 10.12 2.78
CA SER A 117 -4.55 10.83 2.32
C SER A 117 -5.06 10.36 0.96
N SER A 118 -4.38 9.41 0.32
CA SER A 118 -4.74 8.88 -1.00
C SER A 118 -4.57 7.38 -1.06
N SER A 119 -5.65 6.69 -1.41
CA SER A 119 -5.64 5.25 -1.57
C SER A 119 -6.73 4.80 -2.54
N LEU A 120 -6.51 3.67 -3.18
CA LEU A 120 -7.49 3.04 -4.06
C LEU A 120 -7.90 1.70 -3.46
N MET A 121 -9.19 1.53 -3.19
CA MET A 121 -9.79 0.23 -2.95
C MET A 121 -10.46 -0.25 -4.24
N LEU A 122 -9.93 -1.32 -4.83
CA LEU A 122 -10.51 -1.99 -5.97
C LEU A 122 -11.22 -3.26 -5.49
N VAL A 123 -12.54 -3.29 -5.67
CA VAL A 123 -13.37 -4.47 -5.45
C VAL A 123 -13.73 -5.06 -6.81
N ARG A 124 -13.17 -6.23 -7.10
CA ARG A 124 -13.49 -7.02 -8.30
C ARG A 124 -14.73 -7.84 -8.01
N ASP A 125 -15.79 -7.59 -8.78
CA ASP A 125 -16.99 -8.42 -8.79
C ASP A 125 -16.68 -9.75 -9.48
N GLN A 126 -16.57 -10.83 -8.69
CA GLN A 126 -16.35 -12.18 -9.21
C GLN A 126 -17.63 -13.01 -9.24
N ALA A 127 -18.75 -12.45 -8.80
CA ALA A 127 -20.02 -13.13 -8.60
C ALA A 127 -20.87 -13.21 -9.87
N GLN A 128 -20.48 -12.48 -10.92
CA GLN A 128 -21.26 -12.34 -12.14
C GLN A 128 -20.38 -11.89 -13.32
N GLY A 129 -20.95 -11.83 -14.52
CA GLY A 129 -20.28 -11.36 -15.74
C GLY A 129 -19.72 -12.48 -16.62
N TYR A 130 -18.72 -12.16 -17.44
CA TYR A 130 -18.25 -13.06 -18.49
C TYR A 130 -17.54 -14.28 -17.91
N TYR A 131 -16.82 -14.16 -16.81
CA TYR A 131 -16.13 -15.32 -16.21
C TYR A 131 -17.06 -16.32 -15.51
N SER A 132 -18.25 -15.92 -15.05
CA SER A 132 -19.26 -16.84 -14.52
C SER A 132 -20.30 -17.28 -15.56
N GLY A 133 -20.16 -16.86 -16.81
CA GLY A 133 -21.08 -17.22 -17.89
C GLY A 133 -21.18 -18.72 -18.17
N VAL A 134 -22.29 -19.12 -18.76
CA VAL A 134 -22.57 -20.50 -19.18
C VAL A 134 -22.31 -20.63 -20.68
N ASN A 135 -21.64 -21.70 -21.07
CA ASN A 135 -21.39 -22.02 -22.47
C ASN A 135 -22.49 -22.91 -23.03
N GLU A 136 -22.94 -22.60 -24.23
CA GLU A 136 -23.75 -23.45 -25.09
C GLU A 136 -22.96 -23.74 -26.35
N ILE A 137 -22.77 -25.02 -26.67
CA ILE A 137 -22.06 -25.45 -27.86
C ILE A 137 -23.11 -25.90 -28.87
N ASP A 138 -22.99 -25.45 -30.12
CA ASP A 138 -23.90 -25.89 -31.18
C ASP A 138 -23.74 -27.40 -31.46
N ALA A 139 -24.75 -28.01 -32.09
CA ALA A 139 -24.75 -29.44 -32.37
C ALA A 139 -23.56 -29.93 -33.23
N LYS A 140 -22.85 -29.01 -33.91
CA LYS A 140 -21.68 -29.31 -34.73
C LYS A 140 -20.35 -29.16 -33.98
N GLY A 141 -20.34 -28.63 -32.77
CA GLY A 141 -19.11 -28.38 -32.01
C GLY A 141 -18.24 -27.25 -32.58
N THR A 142 -18.80 -26.36 -33.39
CA THR A 142 -18.05 -25.32 -34.13
C THR A 142 -18.30 -23.91 -33.60
N THR A 143 -19.40 -23.70 -32.88
CA THR A 143 -19.77 -22.42 -32.31
C THR A 143 -20.03 -22.56 -30.82
N VAL A 144 -19.42 -21.68 -30.02
CA VAL A 144 -19.69 -21.55 -28.59
C VAL A 144 -20.36 -20.21 -28.33
N THR A 145 -21.56 -20.25 -27.77
CA THR A 145 -22.26 -19.08 -27.23
C THR A 145 -22.00 -19.02 -25.74
N ARG A 146 -21.64 -17.85 -25.21
CA ARG A 146 -21.40 -17.66 -23.78
C ARG A 146 -22.36 -16.62 -23.21
N ASN A 147 -23.32 -17.07 -22.41
CA ASN A 147 -24.33 -16.24 -21.78
C ASN A 147 -23.83 -15.73 -20.43
N SER A 148 -23.80 -14.41 -20.24
CA SER A 148 -23.36 -13.76 -19.00
C SER A 148 -24.55 -13.10 -18.30
N TYR A 149 -24.67 -13.32 -17.00
CA TYR A 149 -25.79 -12.80 -16.21
C TYR A 149 -25.32 -11.73 -15.24
N PHE A 150 -26.19 -10.77 -14.96
CA PHE A 150 -25.99 -9.74 -13.95
C PHE A 150 -27.28 -9.57 -13.15
N SER A 151 -27.17 -9.47 -11.83
CA SER A 151 -28.30 -9.36 -10.91
C SER A 151 -28.17 -8.10 -10.06
N LYS A 152 -29.28 -7.36 -9.94
CA LYS A 152 -29.35 -6.21 -9.03
C LYS A 152 -29.03 -6.59 -7.59
N ALA A 153 -29.54 -7.75 -7.15
CA ALA A 153 -29.31 -8.24 -5.78
C ALA A 153 -27.81 -8.52 -5.52
N VAL A 154 -27.09 -9.04 -6.52
CA VAL A 154 -25.64 -9.26 -6.42
C VAL A 154 -24.91 -7.91 -6.37
N PHE A 155 -25.26 -6.96 -7.23
CA PHE A 155 -24.68 -5.60 -7.16
C PHE A 155 -24.90 -4.93 -5.80
N GLU A 156 -26.09 -5.07 -5.21
CA GLU A 156 -26.41 -4.54 -3.89
C GLU A 156 -25.56 -5.17 -2.78
N GLN A 157 -25.34 -6.49 -2.84
CA GLN A 157 -24.44 -7.17 -1.89
C GLN A 157 -22.99 -6.71 -2.05
N VAL A 158 -22.48 -6.66 -3.28
CA VAL A 158 -21.11 -6.20 -3.57
C VAL A 158 -20.94 -4.74 -3.12
N LEU A 159 -21.92 -3.87 -3.38
CA LEU A 159 -21.90 -2.47 -2.95
C LEU A 159 -21.91 -2.32 -1.44
N ALA A 160 -22.81 -3.03 -0.74
CA ALA A 160 -22.89 -3.01 0.72
C ALA A 160 -21.57 -3.48 1.36
N PHE A 161 -21.04 -4.61 0.88
CA PHE A 161 -19.74 -5.13 1.31
C PHE A 161 -18.61 -4.13 1.06
N SER A 162 -18.56 -3.53 -0.13
CA SER A 162 -17.49 -2.60 -0.52
C SER A 162 -17.45 -1.37 0.38
N ILE A 163 -18.61 -0.80 0.70
CA ILE A 163 -18.71 0.34 1.62
C ILE A 163 -18.27 -0.05 3.03
N ALA A 164 -18.72 -1.22 3.52
CA ALA A 164 -18.33 -1.71 4.84
C ALA A 164 -16.81 -1.95 4.92
N ARG A 165 -16.22 -2.58 3.89
CA ARG A 165 -14.79 -2.84 3.79
C ARG A 165 -13.98 -1.55 3.71
N ALA A 166 -14.45 -0.56 2.96
CA ALA A 166 -13.81 0.76 2.90
C ALA A 166 -13.80 1.47 4.26
N ARG A 167 -14.92 1.42 5.01
CA ARG A 167 -14.98 1.97 6.39
C ARG A 167 -14.03 1.25 7.34
N GLU A 168 -13.92 -0.07 7.21
CA GLU A 168 -13.00 -0.88 8.01
C GLU A 168 -11.53 -0.47 7.76
N VAL A 169 -11.16 -0.24 6.50
CA VAL A 169 -9.77 0.00 6.10
C VAL A 169 -9.36 1.47 6.24
N TRP A 170 -10.23 2.41 5.89
CA TRP A 170 -9.92 3.85 5.95
C TRP A 170 -10.25 4.47 7.31
N GLY A 171 -11.05 3.78 8.12
CA GLY A 171 -11.51 4.27 9.42
C GLY A 171 -12.87 4.97 9.34
N PRO A 172 -13.54 5.14 10.49
CA PRO A 172 -14.90 5.67 10.57
C PRO A 172 -15.01 7.15 10.19
N ASP A 173 -13.92 7.91 10.33
CA ASP A 173 -13.90 9.36 10.12
C ASP A 173 -13.63 9.76 8.66
N VAL A 174 -13.25 8.80 7.80
CA VAL A 174 -13.00 9.05 6.38
C VAL A 174 -14.33 8.98 5.61
N PRO A 175 -14.81 10.10 5.03
CA PRO A 175 -16.10 10.10 4.34
C PRO A 175 -16.04 9.32 3.03
N ILE A 176 -17.00 8.41 2.83
CA ILE A 176 -17.19 7.69 1.58
C ILE A 176 -18.35 8.34 0.83
N ASN A 177 -18.05 9.41 0.08
CA ASN A 177 -19.09 10.16 -0.63
C ASN A 177 -19.46 9.54 -1.98
N THR A 178 -18.55 8.77 -2.58
CA THR A 178 -18.74 8.24 -3.93
C THR A 178 -18.21 6.82 -4.05
N VAL A 179 -18.98 5.98 -4.74
CA VAL A 179 -18.55 4.67 -5.23
C VAL A 179 -18.57 4.71 -6.76
N THR A 180 -17.51 4.25 -7.40
CA THR A 180 -17.44 4.24 -8.88
C THR A 180 -17.51 2.81 -9.40
N LEU A 181 -18.55 2.53 -10.18
CA LEU A 181 -18.72 1.26 -10.89
C LEU A 181 -18.03 1.32 -12.26
N VAL A 182 -17.00 0.50 -12.42
CA VAL A 182 -16.19 0.38 -13.63
C VAL A 182 -16.70 -0.77 -14.49
N TYR A 183 -17.63 -0.46 -15.39
CA TYR A 183 -18.34 -1.43 -16.23
C TYR A 183 -18.54 -0.87 -17.63
N LYS A 184 -18.86 -1.74 -18.60
CA LYS A 184 -19.44 -1.30 -19.88
C LYS A 184 -20.93 -0.97 -19.71
N PHE A 185 -21.24 -0.09 -18.76
CA PHE A 185 -22.58 0.17 -18.23
C PHE A 185 -23.63 0.59 -19.27
N HIS A 186 -23.21 1.14 -20.42
CA HIS A 186 -24.12 1.49 -21.53
C HIS A 186 -24.82 0.28 -22.16
N LEU A 187 -24.28 -0.93 -21.97
CA LEU A 187 -24.89 -2.18 -22.45
C LEU A 187 -26.04 -2.67 -21.54
N PHE A 188 -26.34 -1.94 -20.46
CA PHE A 188 -27.40 -2.27 -19.51
C PHE A 188 -28.65 -1.39 -19.73
N ASP A 189 -28.81 -0.80 -20.92
CA ASP A 189 -29.99 -0.04 -21.36
C ASP A 189 -30.53 0.99 -20.34
N GLY A 190 -29.61 1.65 -19.62
CA GLY A 190 -29.94 2.68 -18.63
C GLY A 190 -30.40 2.17 -17.26
N LEU A 191 -30.47 0.85 -17.03
CA LEU A 191 -30.84 0.25 -15.72
C LEU A 191 -30.00 0.79 -14.57
N PHE A 192 -28.70 0.95 -14.81
CA PHE A 192 -27.76 1.47 -13.81
C PHE A 192 -28.09 2.90 -13.36
N HIS A 193 -28.67 3.73 -14.24
CA HIS A 193 -29.12 5.07 -13.86
C HIS A 193 -30.33 5.03 -12.92
N SER A 194 -31.26 4.10 -13.15
CA SER A 194 -32.38 3.89 -12.22
C SER A 194 -31.90 3.37 -10.87
N TRP A 195 -31.00 2.38 -10.87
CA TRP A 195 -30.50 1.77 -9.64
C TRP A 195 -29.62 2.71 -8.84
N SER A 196 -28.83 3.59 -9.46
CA SER A 196 -27.98 4.54 -8.72
C SER A 196 -28.77 5.52 -7.86
N GLN A 197 -29.96 5.95 -8.30
CA GLN A 197 -30.82 6.83 -7.49
C GLN A 197 -31.34 6.11 -6.25
N GLU A 198 -31.69 4.84 -6.39
CA GLU A 198 -32.10 3.99 -5.28
C GLU A 198 -30.94 3.72 -4.32
N TRP A 199 -29.77 3.34 -4.83
CA TRP A 199 -28.57 3.11 -4.03
C TRP A 199 -28.12 4.35 -3.29
N LYS A 200 -28.23 5.55 -3.89
CA LYS A 200 -27.97 6.81 -3.20
C LYS A 200 -28.89 7.00 -2.00
N LYS A 201 -30.19 6.71 -2.16
CA LYS A 201 -31.16 6.80 -1.07
C LYS A 201 -30.89 5.76 0.03
N THR A 202 -30.51 4.54 -0.34
CA THR A 202 -30.31 3.43 0.59
C THR A 202 -28.98 3.51 1.34
N TYR A 203 -27.88 3.81 0.65
CA TYR A 203 -26.53 3.75 1.20
C TYR A 203 -25.93 5.12 1.52
N GLY A 204 -26.57 6.22 1.09
CA GLY A 204 -26.09 7.58 1.32
C GLY A 204 -24.83 7.94 0.52
N VAL A 205 -24.53 7.20 -0.56
CA VAL A 205 -23.34 7.41 -1.40
C VAL A 205 -23.72 7.69 -2.85
N ASP A 206 -23.00 8.57 -3.52
CA ASP A 206 -23.18 8.77 -4.95
C ASP A 206 -22.55 7.60 -5.72
N VAL A 207 -23.36 6.90 -6.52
CA VAL A 207 -22.86 5.83 -7.40
C VAL A 207 -22.61 6.38 -8.80
N LYS A 208 -21.34 6.42 -9.20
CA LYS A 208 -20.90 6.88 -10.53
C LYS A 208 -20.56 5.69 -11.41
N PHE A 209 -20.66 5.89 -12.72
CA PHE A 209 -20.35 4.85 -13.71
C PHE A 209 -19.27 5.35 -14.67
N ILE A 210 -18.33 4.47 -14.99
CA ILE A 210 -17.23 4.77 -15.91
C ILE A 210 -16.85 3.50 -16.67
N GLN A 211 -16.43 3.66 -17.93
CA GLN A 211 -15.92 2.53 -18.71
C GLN A 211 -14.47 2.23 -18.29
N GLY A 212 -14.07 0.95 -18.33
CA GLY A 212 -12.74 0.51 -17.89
C GLY A 212 -11.58 1.20 -18.61
N ASP A 213 -11.68 1.41 -19.91
CA ASP A 213 -10.68 2.14 -20.71
C ASP A 213 -10.52 3.59 -20.25
N THR A 214 -11.64 4.26 -19.95
CA THR A 214 -11.64 5.64 -19.50
C THR A 214 -11.17 5.76 -18.05
N MET A 215 -11.51 4.80 -17.19
CA MET A 215 -10.96 4.74 -15.83
C MET A 215 -9.44 4.58 -15.87
N ASN A 216 -8.92 3.65 -16.67
CA ASN A 216 -7.48 3.44 -16.82
C ASN A 216 -6.79 4.70 -17.34
N ARG A 217 -7.33 5.33 -18.38
CA ARG A 217 -6.79 6.61 -18.89
C ARG A 217 -6.75 7.67 -17.79
N ASN A 218 -7.80 7.79 -16.97
CA ASN A 218 -7.85 8.76 -15.88
C ASN A 218 -6.82 8.47 -14.79
N ILE A 219 -6.67 7.22 -14.36
CA ILE A 219 -5.63 6.81 -13.39
C ILE A 219 -4.24 7.10 -13.93
N LEU A 220 -4.01 6.83 -15.23
CA LEU A 220 -2.74 7.10 -15.88
C LEU A 220 -2.42 8.59 -15.94
N ALA A 221 -3.39 9.41 -16.33
CA ALA A 221 -3.22 10.85 -16.53
C ALA A 221 -3.17 11.66 -15.22
N PHE A 222 -3.96 11.27 -14.22
CA PHE A 222 -4.20 12.09 -13.02
C PHE A 222 -3.80 11.41 -11.71
N GLY A 223 -3.43 10.12 -11.75
CA GLY A 223 -3.15 9.34 -10.55
C GLY A 223 -4.41 9.04 -9.73
N ILE A 224 -4.21 8.67 -8.46
CA ILE A 224 -5.28 8.47 -7.48
C ILE A 224 -5.35 9.72 -6.60
N GLN A 225 -6.55 10.27 -6.49
CA GLN A 225 -6.85 11.47 -5.72
C GLN A 225 -7.80 11.12 -4.59
N GLY A 226 -7.38 11.38 -3.35
CA GLY A 226 -8.14 11.03 -2.15
C GLY A 226 -8.34 9.52 -2.00
N HIS A 227 -9.31 9.12 -1.18
CA HIS A 227 -9.74 7.74 -1.06
C HIS A 227 -10.77 7.41 -2.14
N GLN A 228 -10.41 6.50 -3.05
CA GLN A 228 -11.27 6.08 -4.16
C GLN A 228 -11.74 4.63 -3.97
N LEU A 229 -13.07 4.43 -3.99
CA LEU A 229 -13.68 3.09 -3.96
C LEU A 229 -14.19 2.74 -5.36
N LEU A 230 -13.53 1.78 -6.01
CA LEU A 230 -13.91 1.26 -7.32
C LEU A 230 -14.51 -0.14 -7.17
N ILE A 231 -15.68 -0.35 -7.77
CA ILE A 231 -16.24 -1.69 -7.98
C ILE A 231 -16.15 -1.96 -9.47
N ALA A 232 -15.41 -2.99 -9.89
CA ALA A 232 -15.14 -3.24 -11.30
C ALA A 232 -15.64 -4.62 -11.73
N ALA A 233 -16.10 -4.70 -12.98
CA ALA A 233 -16.47 -5.99 -13.58
C ALA A 233 -15.28 -6.95 -13.54
N ASN A 234 -15.58 -8.25 -13.47
CA ASN A 234 -14.61 -9.31 -13.25
C ASN A 234 -13.35 -9.18 -14.14
N GLU A 235 -13.56 -8.99 -15.44
CA GLU A 235 -12.53 -8.95 -16.47
C GLU A 235 -11.76 -7.63 -16.44
N TYR A 236 -12.47 -6.51 -16.24
CA TYR A 236 -11.84 -5.19 -16.15
C TYR A 236 -10.94 -5.10 -14.94
N ALA A 237 -11.41 -5.57 -13.78
CA ALA A 237 -10.62 -5.55 -12.55
C ALA A 237 -9.38 -6.45 -12.67
N ASP A 238 -9.49 -7.60 -13.35
CA ASP A 238 -8.34 -8.48 -13.61
C ASP A 238 -7.25 -7.77 -14.41
N ILE A 239 -7.65 -7.08 -15.49
CA ILE A 239 -6.72 -6.31 -16.32
C ILE A 239 -6.15 -5.11 -15.55
N MET A 240 -6.99 -4.41 -14.78
CA MET A 240 -6.58 -3.27 -13.95
C MET A 240 -5.57 -3.69 -12.89
N GLN A 241 -5.80 -4.82 -12.22
CA GLN A 241 -4.95 -5.34 -11.15
C GLN A 241 -3.49 -5.41 -11.58
N THR A 242 -3.20 -6.04 -12.72
CA THR A 242 -1.82 -6.19 -13.22
C THR A 242 -1.14 -4.82 -13.42
N ILE A 243 -1.86 -3.84 -13.97
CA ILE A 243 -1.34 -2.49 -14.22
C ILE A 243 -1.10 -1.73 -12.90
N LEU A 244 -2.02 -1.87 -11.94
CA LEU A 244 -1.95 -1.17 -10.66
C LEU A 244 -0.84 -1.74 -9.76
N LEU A 245 -0.64 -3.06 -9.75
CA LEU A 245 0.46 -3.71 -9.02
C LEU A 245 1.83 -3.18 -9.48
N ASP A 246 2.04 -3.09 -10.79
CA ASP A 246 3.27 -2.52 -11.37
C ASP A 246 3.43 -1.04 -11.02
N ARG A 247 2.39 -0.23 -11.29
CA ARG A 247 2.41 1.23 -11.09
C ARG A 247 2.68 1.64 -9.65
N PHE A 248 2.13 0.91 -8.67
CA PHE A 248 2.28 1.21 -7.25
C PHE A 248 3.43 0.43 -6.59
N GLY A 249 4.25 -0.29 -7.36
CA GLY A 249 5.44 -0.94 -6.84
C GLY A 249 5.16 -2.11 -5.88
N TYR A 250 3.98 -2.72 -5.97
CA TYR A 250 3.64 -3.93 -5.19
C TYR A 250 4.27 -5.21 -5.74
N GLY A 251 5.07 -5.09 -6.81
CA GLY A 251 5.79 -6.20 -7.43
C GLY A 251 4.95 -6.97 -8.45
N ALA A 252 5.50 -8.08 -8.93
CA ALA A 252 4.85 -8.95 -9.89
C ALA A 252 3.79 -9.85 -9.22
N GLN A 253 2.76 -10.22 -9.98
CA GLN A 253 1.62 -10.99 -9.48
C GLN A 253 2.04 -12.29 -8.79
N GLU A 254 3.11 -12.93 -9.25
CA GLU A 254 3.63 -14.22 -8.76
C GLU A 254 4.09 -14.16 -7.29
N GLY A 255 4.51 -12.99 -6.82
CA GLY A 255 4.92 -12.75 -5.44
C GLY A 255 3.80 -12.31 -4.51
N ALA A 256 2.60 -12.03 -5.03
CA ALA A 256 1.48 -11.46 -4.29
C ALA A 256 0.50 -12.55 -3.80
N CYS A 257 -0.13 -12.32 -2.65
CA CYS A 257 -1.29 -13.09 -2.21
C CYS A 257 -2.59 -12.37 -2.60
N ALA A 258 -3.65 -13.12 -2.81
CA ALA A 258 -4.98 -12.58 -3.07
C ALA A 258 -5.98 -12.99 -1.97
N GLU A 259 -6.86 -12.06 -1.60
CA GLU A 259 -8.04 -12.32 -0.75
C GLU A 259 -9.29 -12.29 -1.64
N ASN A 260 -9.98 -13.43 -1.75
CA ASN A 260 -11.35 -13.49 -2.25
C ASN A 260 -12.30 -13.60 -1.05
N ILE A 261 -13.49 -13.02 -1.11
CA ILE A 261 -14.47 -13.05 -0.03
C ILE A 261 -15.77 -13.60 -0.59
N TYR A 262 -16.27 -14.67 0.02
CA TYR A 262 -17.57 -15.24 -0.29
C TYR A 262 -18.66 -14.51 0.47
N LEU A 263 -19.53 -13.80 -0.25
CA LEU A 263 -20.59 -12.99 0.35
C LEU A 263 -21.81 -13.83 0.75
N ALA A 264 -22.06 -14.94 0.04
CA ALA A 264 -23.20 -15.83 0.27
C ALA A 264 -22.87 -17.07 1.14
N ALA A 265 -21.83 -17.01 1.97
CA ALA A 265 -21.51 -18.11 2.89
C ALA A 265 -22.50 -18.19 4.08
N PRO A 266 -22.82 -19.38 4.62
CA PRO A 266 -23.94 -19.57 5.56
C PRO A 266 -23.80 -18.85 6.89
N ALA A 267 -22.57 -18.68 7.38
CA ALA A 267 -22.28 -18.07 8.68
C ALA A 267 -21.62 -16.68 8.54
N GLY A 268 -21.91 -15.96 7.46
CA GLY A 268 -21.35 -14.65 7.14
C GLY A 268 -20.16 -14.75 6.16
N TYR A 269 -19.43 -13.64 6.01
CA TYR A 269 -18.34 -13.55 5.05
C TYR A 269 -17.21 -14.52 5.36
N LEU A 270 -16.79 -15.28 4.34
CA LEU A 270 -15.68 -16.21 4.41
C LEU A 270 -14.55 -15.72 3.50
N SER A 271 -13.39 -15.40 4.08
CA SER A 271 -12.21 -14.97 3.33
C SER A 271 -11.42 -16.19 2.84
N GLU A 272 -11.09 -16.22 1.56
CA GLU A 272 -10.21 -17.19 0.92
C GLU A 272 -8.89 -16.51 0.52
N TYR A 273 -7.80 -16.97 1.10
CA TYR A 273 -6.44 -16.56 0.77
C TYR A 273 -5.79 -17.57 -0.17
N GLN A 274 -5.15 -17.09 -1.23
CA GLN A 274 -4.49 -17.92 -2.23
C GLN A 274 -3.15 -17.34 -2.68
N THR A 275 -2.29 -18.20 -3.22
CA THR A 275 -1.19 -17.80 -4.08
C THR A 275 -1.72 -17.30 -5.43
N ALA A 276 -1.17 -16.21 -5.96
CA ALA A 276 -1.62 -15.68 -7.25
C ALA A 276 -1.05 -16.41 -8.48
N HIS A 277 -0.02 -17.26 -8.29
CA HIS A 277 0.48 -18.17 -9.32
C HIS A 277 -0.34 -19.46 -9.39
N GLY A 278 -0.31 -20.13 -10.56
CA GLY A 278 -0.95 -21.43 -10.78
C GLY A 278 -0.25 -22.60 -10.07
N SER A 279 -0.61 -23.83 -10.41
CA SER A 279 -0.18 -25.06 -9.74
C SER A 279 1.30 -25.44 -10.00
N ALA A 280 1.91 -24.90 -11.06
CA ALA A 280 3.32 -25.10 -11.43
C ALA A 280 3.72 -26.59 -11.45
N ASP A 281 2.91 -27.41 -12.14
CA ASP A 281 3.01 -28.88 -12.10
C ASP A 281 4.38 -29.39 -12.55
N ASP A 282 5.04 -28.66 -13.44
CA ASP A 282 6.38 -28.96 -13.97
C ASP A 282 7.48 -28.94 -12.91
N ILE A 283 7.29 -28.24 -11.79
CA ILE A 283 8.26 -28.17 -10.68
C ILE A 283 7.83 -28.93 -9.41
N THR A 284 6.75 -29.72 -9.49
CA THR A 284 6.24 -30.54 -8.39
C THR A 284 7.34 -31.43 -7.79
N ASN A 285 7.44 -31.46 -6.46
CA ASN A 285 8.41 -32.26 -5.69
C ASN A 285 9.89 -31.94 -5.97
N LYS A 286 10.20 -30.81 -6.62
CA LYS A 286 11.60 -30.40 -6.89
C LYS A 286 12.20 -29.51 -5.80
N GLY A 287 11.39 -29.04 -4.84
CA GLY A 287 11.86 -28.19 -3.74
C GLY A 287 12.30 -26.80 -4.19
N ILE A 288 11.72 -26.27 -5.27
CA ILE A 288 12.13 -25.01 -5.91
C ILE A 288 10.98 -24.03 -6.16
N VAL A 289 9.77 -24.32 -5.68
CA VAL A 289 8.64 -23.40 -5.77
C VAL A 289 8.90 -22.14 -4.93
N ASN A 290 8.51 -20.97 -5.42
CA ASN A 290 8.63 -19.71 -4.70
C ASN A 290 7.57 -19.60 -3.59
N PRO A 291 7.94 -19.55 -2.31
CA PRO A 291 6.97 -19.53 -1.22
C PRO A 291 6.47 -18.12 -0.85
N SER A 292 6.94 -17.06 -1.53
CA SER A 292 6.68 -15.66 -1.15
C SER A 292 5.19 -15.33 -1.01
N ALA A 293 4.37 -15.76 -1.98
CA ALA A 293 2.92 -15.53 -1.94
C ALA A 293 2.24 -16.29 -0.78
N THR A 294 2.71 -17.51 -0.49
CA THR A 294 2.20 -18.33 0.63
C THR A 294 2.54 -17.68 1.97
N ILE A 295 3.76 -17.15 2.11
CA ILE A 295 4.21 -16.41 3.30
C ILE A 295 3.34 -15.15 3.52
N ARG A 296 3.08 -14.38 2.46
CA ARG A 296 2.20 -13.20 2.53
C ARG A 296 0.77 -13.56 2.89
N ALA A 297 0.25 -14.66 2.37
CA ALA A 297 -1.08 -15.17 2.73
C ALA A 297 -1.18 -15.50 4.23
N ALA A 298 -0.16 -16.16 4.80
CA ALA A 298 -0.11 -16.44 6.23
C ALA A 298 -0.13 -15.16 7.09
N GLY A 299 0.69 -14.16 6.72
CA GLY A 299 0.71 -12.87 7.40
C GLY A 299 -0.61 -12.10 7.30
N ALA A 300 -1.21 -12.05 6.10
CA ALA A 300 -2.47 -11.36 5.86
C ALA A 300 -3.65 -12.01 6.61
N LEU A 301 -3.67 -13.35 6.66
CA LEU A 301 -4.70 -14.09 7.39
C LEU A 301 -4.61 -13.83 8.90
N LEU A 302 -3.40 -13.90 9.47
CA LEU A 302 -3.19 -13.65 10.90
C LEU A 302 -3.47 -12.19 11.28
N GLU A 303 -3.07 -11.22 10.46
CA GLU A 303 -3.35 -9.81 10.73
C GLU A 303 -4.86 -9.55 10.78
N ARG A 304 -5.61 -10.09 9.81
CA ARG A 304 -7.06 -9.84 9.72
C ARG A 304 -7.88 -10.65 10.72
N HIS A 305 -7.55 -11.93 10.91
CA HIS A 305 -8.42 -12.87 11.64
C HIS A 305 -7.84 -13.31 12.99
N GLY A 306 -6.54 -13.12 13.22
CA GLY A 306 -5.81 -13.52 14.42
C GLY A 306 -5.40 -12.35 15.33
N ALA A 307 -5.83 -11.12 15.03
CA ALA A 307 -5.47 -9.91 15.77
C ALA A 307 -3.95 -9.61 15.81
N CYS A 308 -3.19 -10.09 14.82
CA CYS A 308 -1.76 -9.84 14.70
C CYS A 308 -1.48 -8.55 13.90
N GLY A 309 -1.79 -7.39 14.47
CA GLY A 309 -1.69 -6.09 13.77
C GLY A 309 -0.28 -5.79 13.23
N GLY A 310 -0.19 -5.30 11.98
CA GLY A 310 1.07 -4.89 11.34
C GLY A 310 1.91 -6.02 10.76
N LEU A 311 1.47 -7.27 10.89
CA LEU A 311 2.21 -8.45 10.44
C LEU A 311 2.45 -8.48 8.93
N ARG A 312 1.53 -7.99 8.10
CA ARG A 312 1.72 -7.89 6.64
C ARG A 312 2.94 -7.03 6.29
N HIS A 313 3.09 -5.90 6.96
CA HIS A 313 4.23 -5.02 6.76
C HIS A 313 5.54 -5.67 7.20
N GLN A 314 5.53 -6.36 8.36
CA GLN A 314 6.71 -7.08 8.86
C GLN A 314 7.14 -8.23 7.94
N VAL A 315 6.17 -8.97 7.40
CA VAL A 315 6.41 -10.01 6.39
C VAL A 315 7.09 -9.42 5.16
N ASP A 316 6.61 -8.29 4.67
CA ASP A 316 7.15 -7.65 3.47
C ASP A 316 8.57 -7.13 3.68
N LEU A 317 8.86 -6.54 4.84
CA LEU A 317 10.21 -6.13 5.22
C LEU A 317 11.16 -7.33 5.32
N ALA A 318 10.72 -8.44 5.91
CA ALA A 318 11.53 -9.65 6.02
C ALA A 318 11.83 -10.27 4.65
N LEU A 319 10.82 -10.37 3.77
CA LEU A 319 10.99 -10.82 2.38
C LEU A 319 11.94 -9.89 1.59
N HIS A 320 11.83 -8.57 1.78
CA HIS A 320 12.75 -7.62 1.18
C HIS A 320 14.19 -7.82 1.69
N SER A 321 14.37 -8.06 2.99
CA SER A 321 15.70 -8.22 3.58
C SER A 321 16.46 -9.44 3.03
N ILE A 322 15.77 -10.56 2.79
CA ILE A 322 16.37 -11.77 2.20
C ILE A 322 16.62 -11.58 0.71
N TYR A 323 15.76 -10.83 0.01
CA TYR A 323 15.94 -10.48 -1.40
C TYR A 323 17.20 -9.62 -1.61
N VAL A 324 17.48 -8.66 -0.71
CA VAL A 324 18.70 -7.83 -0.72
C VAL A 324 19.95 -8.68 -0.45
N LYS A 325 19.84 -9.75 0.35
CA LYS A 325 20.91 -10.73 0.58
C LYS A 325 21.07 -11.75 -0.56
N ASN A 326 20.38 -11.55 -1.68
CA ASN A 326 20.39 -12.43 -2.85
C ASN A 326 19.90 -13.87 -2.58
N ILE A 327 19.05 -14.05 -1.56
CA ILE A 327 18.37 -15.32 -1.28
C ILE A 327 17.08 -15.32 -2.11
N ARG A 328 17.09 -16.08 -3.20
CA ARG A 328 16.04 -16.05 -4.24
C ARG A 328 15.82 -17.45 -4.81
N THR A 329 14.58 -17.77 -5.12
CA THR A 329 14.22 -19.02 -5.80
C THR A 329 14.51 -18.94 -7.31
N PRO A 330 14.53 -20.07 -8.05
CA PRO A 330 14.93 -20.10 -9.46
C PRO A 330 14.10 -19.22 -10.40
N ASP A 331 12.81 -19.06 -10.16
CA ASP A 331 11.92 -18.14 -10.90
C ASP A 331 12.38 -16.68 -10.79
N GLN A 332 13.01 -16.32 -9.67
CA GLN A 332 13.60 -15.01 -9.41
C GLN A 332 15.09 -14.93 -9.81
N LYS A 333 15.55 -15.87 -10.65
CA LYS A 333 16.96 -16.01 -11.10
C LYS A 333 17.95 -16.31 -9.97
N GLY A 334 17.48 -16.88 -8.86
CA GLY A 334 18.33 -17.34 -7.77
C GLY A 334 18.61 -18.84 -7.80
N THR A 335 19.23 -19.34 -6.74
CA THR A 335 19.60 -20.76 -6.60
C THR A 335 19.02 -21.42 -5.33
N SER A 336 18.33 -20.65 -4.48
CA SER A 336 17.83 -21.14 -3.19
C SER A 336 16.72 -22.16 -3.38
N LYS A 337 16.77 -23.23 -2.59
CA LYS A 337 15.64 -24.16 -2.45
C LYS A 337 14.51 -23.52 -1.65
N THR A 338 13.31 -24.02 -1.82
CA THR A 338 12.10 -23.51 -1.14
C THR A 338 12.25 -23.54 0.37
N THR A 339 12.82 -24.62 0.93
CA THR A 339 13.06 -24.76 2.37
C THR A 339 14.09 -23.75 2.88
N GLU A 340 15.20 -23.56 2.16
CA GLU A 340 16.23 -22.57 2.49
C GLU A 340 15.67 -21.15 2.50
N PHE A 341 14.81 -20.82 1.53
CA PHE A 341 14.13 -19.53 1.47
C PHE A 341 13.23 -19.31 2.69
N VAL A 342 12.43 -20.33 3.07
CA VAL A 342 11.54 -20.25 4.24
C VAL A 342 12.34 -20.08 5.54
N GLU A 343 13.44 -20.82 5.71
CA GLU A 343 14.30 -20.66 6.89
C GLU A 343 14.91 -19.26 6.98
N ALA A 344 15.44 -18.75 5.86
CA ALA A 344 15.99 -17.40 5.79
C ALA A 344 14.92 -16.34 6.12
N PHE A 345 13.69 -16.52 5.64
CA PHE A 345 12.56 -15.66 5.98
C PHE A 345 12.23 -15.70 7.48
N LEU A 346 12.10 -16.89 8.08
CA LEU A 346 11.78 -17.04 9.51
C LEU A 346 12.86 -16.44 10.41
N GLN A 347 14.13 -16.58 10.03
CA GLN A 347 15.24 -15.91 10.72
C GLN A 347 15.18 -14.38 10.58
N ALA A 348 14.82 -13.88 9.40
CA ALA A 348 14.75 -12.44 9.15
C ALA A 348 13.57 -11.75 9.86
N ILE A 349 12.43 -12.43 10.02
CA ILE A 349 11.25 -11.84 10.68
C ILE A 349 11.28 -11.94 12.20
N ALA A 350 11.98 -12.93 12.77
CA ALA A 350 12.00 -13.18 14.21
C ALA A 350 12.29 -11.94 15.10
N PRO A 351 13.24 -11.04 14.76
CA PRO A 351 13.49 -9.84 15.56
C PRO A 351 12.36 -8.81 15.55
N ASN A 352 11.43 -8.89 14.58
CA ASN A 352 10.33 -7.94 14.41
C ASN A 352 9.03 -8.42 15.06
N LEU A 353 8.98 -9.68 15.51
CA LEU A 353 7.81 -10.24 16.19
C LEU A 353 7.85 -9.88 17.69
N PRO A 354 6.69 -9.70 18.34
CA PRO A 354 6.64 -9.36 19.76
C PRO A 354 7.37 -10.42 20.59
N SER A 355 8.10 -10.00 21.62
CA SER A 355 8.66 -10.94 22.58
C SER A 355 7.54 -11.51 23.44
N SER A 356 7.63 -12.77 23.87
CA SER A 356 6.59 -13.42 24.70
C SER A 356 6.34 -12.71 26.05
N ALA A 357 7.19 -11.75 26.43
CA ALA A 357 7.03 -10.90 27.60
C ALA A 357 6.21 -9.61 27.36
N ASP A 358 6.04 -9.16 26.10
CA ASP A 358 5.47 -7.85 25.77
C ASP A 358 3.98 -7.92 25.32
N ALA A 359 3.37 -9.10 25.28
CA ALA A 359 2.06 -9.34 24.67
C ALA A 359 0.83 -8.77 25.43
N THR A 360 1.01 -7.82 26.35
CA THR A 360 -0.10 -7.23 27.14
C THR A 360 -0.54 -5.83 26.73
N TYR A 361 0.08 -5.21 25.73
CA TYR A 361 -0.40 -3.94 25.19
C TYR A 361 -0.38 -4.02 23.68
N LEU A 362 -1.55 -4.05 23.03
CA LEU A 362 -1.79 -3.53 21.67
C LEU A 362 -3.28 -3.65 21.31
N HIS A 363 -4.08 -2.73 21.85
CA HIS A 363 -5.26 -2.21 21.16
C HIS A 363 -5.00 -0.73 20.89
N GLY A 364 -4.75 -0.39 19.64
CA GLY A 364 -4.52 0.98 19.21
C GLY A 364 -3.70 1.02 17.94
N SER A 365 -4.32 1.44 16.85
CA SER A 365 -3.63 1.95 15.67
C SER A 365 -2.64 3.03 16.11
N GLY A 366 -1.35 2.71 16.07
CA GLY A 366 -0.29 3.65 16.41
C GLY A 366 0.96 3.29 15.65
N SER A 367 1.44 4.22 14.82
CA SER A 367 2.82 4.19 14.34
C SER A 367 3.75 3.94 15.52
N VAL A 368 4.72 3.03 15.37
CA VAL A 368 5.76 2.80 16.38
C VAL A 368 6.49 4.12 16.63
N ALA A 369 6.10 4.82 17.69
CA ALA A 369 6.80 6.01 18.15
C ALA A 369 8.06 5.53 18.85
N LEU A 370 9.19 5.62 18.15
CA LEU A 370 10.52 5.51 18.76
C LEU A 370 10.58 6.52 19.93
N SER A 371 10.61 6.03 21.17
CA SER A 371 10.72 6.87 22.36
C SER A 371 12.07 7.60 22.35
N ARG A 372 12.04 8.93 22.31
CA ARG A 372 13.23 9.78 22.19
C ARG A 372 13.96 10.02 23.51
N PRO A 373 15.29 10.20 23.49
CA PRO A 373 16.01 10.90 24.55
C PRO A 373 15.60 12.38 24.58
N ARG A 374 15.48 12.98 25.77
CA ARG A 374 15.24 14.43 25.94
C ARG A 374 16.50 15.20 25.53
N GLY A 375 16.46 15.91 24.40
CA GLY A 375 17.58 16.69 23.84
C GLY A 375 17.19 18.09 23.36
N LYS A 376 18.18 18.94 23.11
CA LYS A 376 17.97 20.36 22.67
C LYS A 376 17.53 20.38 21.20
N SER A 377 16.45 21.11 20.89
CA SER A 377 15.89 21.19 19.54
C SER A 377 16.08 22.58 18.91
N CYS A 378 16.28 22.62 17.58
CA CYS A 378 16.29 23.85 16.77
C CYS A 378 15.20 23.79 15.69
N PHE A 379 14.54 24.91 15.44
CA PHE A 379 13.57 25.07 14.36
C PHE A 379 14.23 25.73 13.15
N MET A 380 14.33 25.01 12.04
CA MET A 380 15.08 25.41 10.87
C MET A 380 14.16 25.71 9.68
N VAL A 381 14.26 26.92 9.14
CA VAL A 381 13.54 27.39 7.96
C VAL A 381 14.48 27.41 6.75
N MET A 382 14.28 26.49 5.82
CA MET A 382 15.11 26.29 4.64
C MET A 382 14.59 27.06 3.42
N ASP A 383 15.43 27.86 2.79
CA ASP A 383 15.22 28.42 1.44
C ASP A 383 13.88 29.18 1.26
N PHE A 384 13.39 29.80 2.33
CA PHE A 384 12.14 30.57 2.32
C PHE A 384 12.38 32.02 1.85
N GLN A 385 12.90 32.16 0.62
CA GLN A 385 13.34 33.43 0.02
C GLN A 385 12.42 33.90 -1.13
N ASN A 386 12.43 35.20 -1.43
CA ASN A 386 11.52 35.81 -2.41
C ASN A 386 11.59 35.20 -3.82
N ASP A 387 12.78 34.87 -4.32
CA ASP A 387 12.93 34.28 -5.67
C ASP A 387 12.25 32.93 -5.78
N PHE A 388 12.29 32.11 -4.72
CA PHE A 388 11.61 30.83 -4.72
C PHE A 388 10.08 31.01 -4.69
N MET A 389 9.58 31.97 -3.91
CA MET A 389 8.14 32.29 -3.86
C MET A 389 7.63 32.79 -5.21
N ALA A 390 8.43 33.57 -5.93
CA ALA A 390 8.02 34.18 -7.20
C ALA A 390 8.07 33.21 -8.38
N ARG A 391 8.95 32.20 -8.35
CA ARG A 391 9.25 31.34 -9.50
C ARG A 391 8.69 29.92 -9.38
N TYR A 392 8.07 29.58 -8.26
CA TYR A 392 7.42 28.29 -8.12
C TYR A 392 6.19 28.17 -9.02
N LYS A 393 5.98 26.99 -9.61
CA LYS A 393 5.01 26.80 -10.72
C LYS A 393 3.54 26.77 -10.29
N ALA A 394 3.27 26.58 -9.00
CA ALA A 394 1.92 26.42 -8.45
C ALA A 394 1.64 27.50 -7.38
N PRO A 395 0.90 28.58 -7.73
CA PRO A 395 0.65 29.70 -6.81
C PRO A 395 -0.09 29.32 -5.53
N ASP A 396 -1.04 28.39 -5.64
CA ASP A 396 -1.82 27.84 -4.52
C ASP A 396 -0.95 27.17 -3.45
N VAL A 397 0.11 26.47 -3.87
CA VAL A 397 1.10 25.87 -2.97
C VAL A 397 1.90 26.95 -2.24
N ILE A 398 2.27 28.02 -2.94
CA ILE A 398 2.99 29.15 -2.34
C ILE A 398 2.10 29.89 -1.34
N ASP A 399 0.83 30.10 -1.66
CA ASP A 399 -0.12 30.76 -0.75
C ASP A 399 -0.30 29.94 0.53
N ARG A 400 -0.45 28.62 0.43
CA ARG A 400 -0.42 27.72 1.60
C ARG A 400 0.84 27.90 2.42
N LEU A 401 2.02 27.88 1.80
CA LEU A 401 3.29 27.99 2.52
C LEU A 401 3.47 29.35 3.19
N LYS A 402 2.99 30.43 2.56
CA LYS A 402 2.96 31.78 3.15
C LYS A 402 2.03 31.86 4.36
N GLU A 403 1.07 30.96 4.51
CA GLU A 403 0.22 30.86 5.69
C GLU A 403 0.79 29.91 6.75
N THR A 404 1.32 28.75 6.36
CA THR A 404 1.72 27.69 7.29
C THR A 404 3.10 27.92 7.90
N VAL A 405 4.09 28.36 7.12
CA VAL A 405 5.46 28.57 7.62
C VAL A 405 5.52 29.65 8.72
N PRO A 406 4.90 30.84 8.58
CA PRO A 406 4.91 31.82 9.68
C PRO A 406 4.24 31.29 10.94
N ARG A 407 3.13 30.55 10.81
CA ARG A 407 2.45 29.91 11.95
C ARG A 407 3.37 28.94 12.68
N ALA A 408 4.16 28.14 11.95
CA ALA A 408 5.09 27.19 12.54
C ALA A 408 6.27 27.90 13.23
N VAL A 409 6.79 28.97 12.64
CA VAL A 409 7.84 29.81 13.23
C VAL A 409 7.36 30.48 14.52
N ASP A 410 6.16 31.06 14.53
CA ASP A 410 5.59 31.69 15.72
C ASP A 410 5.30 30.67 16.82
N TRP A 411 4.89 29.46 16.46
CA TRP A 411 4.77 28.35 17.39
C TRP A 411 6.14 28.00 18.00
N ALA A 412 7.18 27.85 17.19
CA ALA A 412 8.53 27.52 17.68
C ALA A 412 9.07 28.56 18.66
N ARG A 413 8.88 29.86 18.35
CA ARG A 413 9.24 30.96 19.24
C ARG A 413 8.48 30.91 20.57
N LYS A 414 7.17 30.61 20.55
CA LYS A 414 6.37 30.45 21.79
C LYS A 414 6.85 29.28 22.65
N GLN A 415 7.45 28.26 22.06
CA GLN A 415 8.06 27.13 22.77
C GLN A 415 9.51 27.42 23.21
N ASN A 416 10.02 28.64 23.04
CA ASN A 416 11.41 29.02 23.30
C ASN A 416 12.43 28.17 22.51
N MET A 417 12.07 27.68 21.33
CA MET A 417 13.01 27.02 20.42
C MET A 417 13.85 28.06 19.68
N GLU A 418 15.15 27.77 19.51
CA GLU A 418 16.00 28.59 18.64
C GLU A 418 15.56 28.42 17.18
N VAL A 419 15.35 29.54 16.48
CA VAL A 419 14.95 29.56 15.06
C VAL A 419 16.16 29.92 14.20
N ALA A 420 16.45 29.09 13.20
CA ALA A 420 17.51 29.31 12.23
C ALA A 420 16.97 29.37 10.81
N PHE A 421 17.19 30.49 10.13
CA PHE A 421 16.93 30.63 8.70
C PHE A 421 18.19 30.25 7.93
N VAL A 422 18.05 29.30 7.00
CA VAL A 422 19.13 28.91 6.11
C VAL A 422 18.76 29.30 4.69
N ARG A 423 19.53 30.22 4.11
CA ARG A 423 19.28 30.78 2.79
C ARG A 423 20.23 30.18 1.75
N PHE A 424 19.70 29.87 0.58
CA PHE A 424 20.49 29.57 -0.59
C PHE A 424 21.00 30.85 -1.23
N LEU A 425 22.30 30.91 -1.55
CA LEU A 425 22.88 31.94 -2.41
C LEU A 425 23.35 31.31 -3.71
N GLY A 426 22.74 31.71 -4.82
CA GLY A 426 22.94 31.09 -6.13
C GLY A 426 23.94 31.80 -7.03
N ASP A 427 24.73 32.75 -6.52
CA ASP A 427 25.73 33.48 -7.30
C ASP A 427 26.68 32.54 -8.05
N GLU A 428 27.00 32.87 -9.31
CA GLU A 428 27.90 32.06 -10.14
C GLU A 428 29.28 31.86 -9.51
N LYS A 429 29.76 32.87 -8.76
CA LYS A 429 31.06 32.82 -8.03
C LYS A 429 31.13 31.69 -6.99
N TYR A 430 29.99 31.16 -6.54
CA TYR A 430 29.92 30.05 -5.60
C TYR A 430 29.68 28.69 -6.28
N GLN A 431 29.21 28.68 -7.54
CA GLN A 431 28.80 27.46 -8.21
C GLN A 431 30.01 26.63 -8.68
N PRO A 432 30.02 25.30 -8.45
CA PRO A 432 31.07 24.44 -8.97
C PRO A 432 30.97 24.30 -10.50
N ARG A 433 32.08 23.90 -11.13
CA ARG A 433 32.20 23.78 -12.61
C ARG A 433 31.06 22.95 -13.26
N THR A 434 30.64 21.87 -12.60
CA THR A 434 29.55 21.00 -13.11
C THR A 434 28.18 21.71 -13.08
N TRP A 435 27.95 22.56 -12.09
CA TRP A 435 26.71 23.33 -11.95
C TRP A 435 26.65 24.46 -12.98
N LEU A 436 27.75 25.20 -13.15
CA LEU A 436 27.89 26.22 -14.20
C LEU A 436 27.67 25.62 -15.60
N HIS A 437 28.29 24.46 -15.87
CA HIS A 437 28.11 23.75 -17.14
C HIS A 437 26.64 23.36 -17.37
N ARG A 438 25.98 22.76 -16.36
CA ARG A 438 24.56 22.39 -16.44
C ARG A 438 23.67 23.60 -16.68
N ASN A 439 23.90 24.70 -15.96
CA ASN A 439 23.11 25.92 -16.10
C ASN A 439 23.24 26.50 -17.51
N LYS A 440 24.47 26.59 -18.04
CA LYS A 440 24.72 27.03 -19.41
C LYS A 440 24.04 26.12 -20.43
N ALA A 441 24.15 24.80 -20.28
CA ALA A 441 23.54 23.82 -21.18
C ALA A 441 22.00 23.87 -21.18
N GLN A 442 21.40 24.30 -20.07
CA GLN A 442 19.94 24.34 -19.89
C GLN A 442 19.35 25.76 -19.92
N GLY A 443 20.16 26.79 -20.22
CA GLY A 443 19.72 28.19 -20.19
C GLY A 443 19.17 28.64 -18.83
N ARG A 444 19.73 28.15 -17.73
CA ARG A 444 19.28 28.51 -16.37
C ARG A 444 20.02 29.73 -15.87
N GLU A 445 19.26 30.75 -15.48
CA GLU A 445 19.75 31.92 -14.77
C GLU A 445 19.94 31.63 -13.28
N PRO A 446 20.97 32.22 -12.63
CA PRO A 446 21.11 32.15 -11.18
C PRO A 446 19.98 32.92 -10.48
N TRP A 447 19.71 32.53 -9.23
CA TRP A 447 18.66 33.12 -8.39
C TRP A 447 19.11 33.15 -6.93
N CYS A 448 18.42 33.93 -6.11
CA CYS A 448 18.83 34.27 -4.75
C CYS A 448 20.25 34.84 -4.74
N LEU A 449 20.49 35.88 -5.55
CA LEU A 449 21.79 36.54 -5.63
C LEU A 449 22.09 37.34 -4.36
N GLU A 450 23.32 37.26 -3.86
CA GLU A 450 23.75 37.97 -2.66
C GLU A 450 23.40 39.48 -2.73
N GLY A 451 22.71 40.00 -1.72
CA GLY A 451 22.28 41.39 -1.64
C GLY A 451 21.03 41.75 -2.48
N SER A 452 20.48 40.82 -3.26
CA SER A 452 19.26 41.06 -4.05
C SER A 452 17.97 40.91 -3.21
N PHE A 453 16.89 41.52 -3.69
CA PHE A 453 15.54 41.26 -3.15
C PHE A 453 15.18 39.78 -3.20
N GLY A 454 15.58 39.08 -4.27
CA GLY A 454 15.35 37.65 -4.46
C GLY A 454 15.96 36.78 -3.36
N ALA A 455 17.12 37.17 -2.83
CA ALA A 455 17.80 36.46 -1.75
C ALA A 455 17.29 36.77 -0.34
N ALA A 456 16.48 37.81 -0.17
CA ALA A 456 15.90 38.13 1.14
C ALA A 456 14.86 37.07 1.55
N ILE A 457 14.75 36.81 2.86
CA ILE A 457 13.71 35.96 3.44
C ILE A 457 12.34 36.58 3.11
N ALA A 458 11.38 35.74 2.76
CA ALA A 458 10.05 36.19 2.37
C ALA A 458 9.38 37.01 3.48
N SER A 459 8.81 38.16 3.13
CA SER A 459 8.30 39.14 4.10
C SER A 459 7.14 38.65 4.98
N CYS A 460 6.46 37.56 4.59
CA CYS A 460 5.43 36.93 5.41
C CYS A 460 5.99 36.22 6.66
N VAL A 461 7.31 36.00 6.75
CA VAL A 461 7.98 35.50 7.94
C VAL A 461 9.00 36.55 8.42
N PRO A 462 8.62 37.45 9.34
CA PRO A 462 9.55 38.46 9.84
C PRO A 462 10.64 37.81 10.69
N VAL A 463 11.90 38.12 10.37
CA VAL A 463 13.06 37.73 11.19
C VAL A 463 13.11 38.60 12.44
N GLN A 464 13.30 37.97 13.60
CA GLN A 464 13.46 38.64 14.89
C GLN A 464 14.95 38.67 15.32
N PRO A 465 15.35 39.61 16.19
CA PRO A 465 16.76 39.79 16.57
C PRO A 465 17.46 38.55 17.16
N GLN A 466 16.70 37.63 17.76
CA GLN A 466 17.24 36.38 18.31
C GLN A 466 17.38 35.25 17.29
N ASP A 467 16.75 35.37 16.12
CA ASP A 467 16.82 34.34 15.09
C ASP A 467 18.22 34.33 14.46
N GLN A 468 18.69 33.14 14.10
CA GLN A 468 19.97 32.97 13.42
C GLN A 468 19.77 32.93 11.90
N ILE A 469 20.70 33.50 11.13
CA ILE A 469 20.69 33.43 9.67
C ILE A 469 22.00 32.83 9.18
N PHE A 470 21.89 31.83 8.30
CA PHE A 470 23.02 31.17 7.65
C PHE A 470 22.86 31.20 6.14
N ASP A 471 23.97 31.31 5.42
CA ASP A 471 24.00 31.33 3.96
C ASP A 471 24.73 30.09 3.42
N LYS A 472 23.99 29.22 2.71
CA LYS A 472 24.58 28.12 1.96
C LYS A 472 24.86 28.55 0.52
N LYS A 473 26.14 28.78 0.24
CA LYS A 473 26.67 29.30 -1.02
C LYS A 473 26.73 28.21 -2.07
N ALA A 474 25.73 28.17 -2.96
CA ALA A 474 25.54 27.16 -4.00
C ALA A 474 25.55 25.70 -3.49
N HIS A 475 25.00 25.47 -2.29
CA HIS A 475 24.84 24.13 -1.71
C HIS A 475 23.36 23.82 -1.42
N TYR A 476 22.97 22.55 -1.59
CA TYR A 476 21.66 22.07 -1.12
C TYR A 476 21.70 21.71 0.37
N ASP A 477 22.74 20.96 0.78
CA ASP A 477 22.98 20.56 2.16
C ASP A 477 23.47 21.76 3.00
N PRO A 478 22.75 22.17 4.06
CA PRO A 478 23.16 23.27 4.92
C PRO A 478 24.44 22.97 5.72
N PHE A 479 24.76 21.70 5.97
CA PHE A 479 25.97 21.30 6.70
C PHE A 479 27.26 21.46 5.89
N LEU A 480 27.17 21.83 4.61
CA LEU A 480 28.32 22.28 3.81
C LEU A 480 28.70 23.74 4.08
N SER A 481 27.91 24.50 4.86
CA SER A 481 28.33 25.77 5.47
C SER A 481 29.04 25.51 6.80
N PRO A 482 30.32 25.90 6.97
CA PRO A 482 31.05 25.74 8.23
C PRO A 482 30.43 26.48 9.42
N GLU A 483 29.69 27.56 9.16
CA GLU A 483 28.96 28.31 10.18
C GLU A 483 27.76 27.52 10.69
N PHE A 484 26.91 27.02 9.79
CA PHE A 484 25.75 26.24 10.16
C PHE A 484 26.15 24.89 10.79
N GLU A 485 27.16 24.20 10.23
CA GLU A 485 27.62 22.93 10.79
C GLU A 485 28.10 23.08 12.25
N ARG A 486 28.83 24.15 12.58
CA ARG A 486 29.25 24.41 13.96
C ARG A 486 28.06 24.76 14.85
N TYR A 487 27.12 25.56 14.35
CA TYR A 487 25.91 25.92 15.09
C TYR A 487 25.03 24.72 15.39
N ALA A 488 24.87 23.78 14.45
CA ALA A 488 23.97 22.63 14.57
C ALA A 488 24.44 21.59 15.62
N LYS A 489 25.74 21.53 15.94
CA LYS A 489 26.32 20.56 16.89
C LYS A 489 25.79 20.64 18.32
N GLN A 490 25.14 21.75 18.68
CA GLN A 490 24.56 21.93 20.02
C GLN A 490 23.15 21.33 20.15
N PHE A 491 22.56 20.84 19.06
CA PHE A 491 21.20 20.32 19.03
C PHE A 491 21.21 18.81 18.77
N ASP A 492 20.33 18.12 19.47
CA ASP A 492 20.07 16.70 19.26
C ASP A 492 18.98 16.49 18.20
N HIS A 493 18.22 17.54 17.88
CA HIS A 493 17.06 17.46 17.01
C HIS A 493 16.82 18.74 16.18
N LEU A 494 16.44 18.56 14.92
CA LEU A 494 16.03 19.64 14.01
C LEU A 494 14.58 19.46 13.55
N VAL A 495 13.77 20.50 13.76
CA VAL A 495 12.47 20.63 13.09
C VAL A 495 12.67 21.40 11.80
N VAL A 496 12.43 20.77 10.66
CA VAL A 496 12.76 21.29 9.34
C VAL A 496 11.48 21.69 8.61
N VAL A 497 11.45 22.94 8.15
CA VAL A 497 10.44 23.48 7.24
C VAL A 497 11.11 24.22 6.09
N GLY A 498 10.35 24.60 5.07
CA GLY A 498 10.89 25.34 3.93
C GLY A 498 10.69 24.62 2.61
N LEU A 499 11.39 25.04 1.57
CA LEU A 499 11.10 24.60 0.20
C LEU A 499 11.94 23.40 -0.26
N TYR A 500 11.30 22.58 -1.09
CA TYR A 500 11.85 21.43 -1.81
C TYR A 500 12.18 20.22 -0.93
N ALA A 501 11.11 19.49 -0.58
CA ALA A 501 11.12 18.20 0.09
C ALA A 501 12.04 17.17 -0.60
N ASP A 502 12.21 17.24 -1.92
CA ASP A 502 13.02 16.33 -2.73
C ASP A 502 14.43 16.85 -3.04
N ILE A 503 14.80 18.04 -2.53
CA ILE A 503 16.11 18.65 -2.76
C ILE A 503 16.72 19.16 -1.45
N CYS A 504 16.43 20.40 -1.06
CA CYS A 504 17.15 21.07 0.05
C CYS A 504 16.69 20.57 1.42
N VAL A 505 15.40 20.27 1.58
CA VAL A 505 14.88 19.65 2.81
C VAL A 505 15.41 18.23 2.96
N ASP A 506 15.40 17.42 1.89
CA ASP A 506 16.03 16.09 1.88
C ASP A 506 17.52 16.16 2.21
N ALA A 507 18.26 17.07 1.58
CA ALA A 507 19.69 17.25 1.84
C ALA A 507 19.97 17.61 3.30
N ALA A 508 19.16 18.50 3.90
CA ALA A 508 19.27 18.86 5.31
C ALA A 508 18.94 17.68 6.25
N VAL A 509 17.85 16.97 5.99
CA VAL A 509 17.42 15.84 6.80
C VAL A 509 18.44 14.70 6.73
N ARG A 510 18.92 14.37 5.53
CA ARG A 510 19.99 13.40 5.30
C ARG A 510 21.29 13.80 6.01
N GLY A 511 21.70 15.06 5.86
CA GLY A 511 22.91 15.60 6.47
C GLY A 511 22.87 15.60 8.00
N ALA A 512 21.70 15.83 8.59
CA ALA A 512 21.45 15.75 10.02
C ALA A 512 21.50 14.30 10.53
N PHE A 513 20.82 13.39 9.85
CA PHE A 513 20.83 11.96 10.16
C PHE A 513 22.25 11.39 10.19
N GLN A 514 23.06 11.69 9.18
CA GLN A 514 24.46 11.25 9.10
C GLN A 514 25.34 11.78 10.24
N ARG A 515 24.90 12.84 10.93
CA ARG A 515 25.57 13.46 12.08
C ARG A 515 24.97 13.04 13.42
N GLY A 516 24.00 12.12 13.42
CA GLY A 516 23.33 11.65 14.64
C GLY A 516 22.31 12.64 15.19
N ILE A 517 21.84 13.59 14.38
CA ILE A 517 20.83 14.58 14.77
C ILE A 517 19.46 14.10 14.30
N TRP A 518 18.52 13.98 15.22
CA TRP A 518 17.14 13.59 14.92
C TRP A 518 16.44 14.66 14.08
N THR A 519 15.44 14.26 13.29
CA THR A 519 14.73 15.20 12.43
C THR A 519 13.23 15.01 12.46
N THR A 520 12.53 16.14 12.37
CA THR A 520 11.08 16.21 12.18
C THR A 520 10.79 17.17 11.04
N VAL A 521 9.95 16.78 10.09
CA VAL A 521 9.50 17.62 8.98
C VAL A 521 8.04 17.98 9.19
N ILE A 522 7.68 19.25 9.02
CA ILE A 522 6.28 19.69 9.09
C ILE A 522 5.70 19.69 7.69
N GLN A 523 4.80 18.75 7.42
CA GLN A 523 4.37 18.41 6.06
C GLN A 523 3.71 19.59 5.32
N GLU A 524 2.87 20.39 5.99
CA GLU A 524 2.20 21.54 5.34
C GLU A 524 3.11 22.75 5.17
N CYS A 525 4.30 22.73 5.77
CA CYS A 525 5.31 23.80 5.71
C CYS A 525 6.42 23.50 4.70
N THR A 526 6.20 22.54 3.80
CA THR A 526 7.11 22.22 2.69
C THR A 526 6.36 21.76 1.44
N THR A 527 7.09 21.55 0.34
CA THR A 527 6.59 21.04 -0.94
C THR A 527 7.76 20.47 -1.76
N GLY A 528 7.53 19.52 -2.66
CA GLY A 528 8.55 19.03 -3.60
C GLY A 528 8.66 19.88 -4.86
N LEU A 529 9.75 19.75 -5.63
CA LEU A 529 9.96 20.41 -6.93
C LEU A 529 9.77 19.46 -8.12
N HIS A 530 10.28 18.25 -8.00
CA HIS A 530 10.27 17.21 -9.05
C HIS A 530 9.50 15.96 -8.61
N LEU A 531 9.63 15.57 -7.35
CA LEU A 531 8.83 14.52 -6.72
C LEU A 531 7.69 15.14 -5.91
N SER A 532 6.65 14.36 -5.62
CA SER A 532 5.63 14.82 -4.67
C SER A 532 6.24 14.92 -3.27
N ALA A 533 5.75 15.85 -2.45
CA ALA A 533 6.25 16.02 -1.08
C ALA A 533 6.04 14.73 -0.27
N GLU A 534 4.93 14.02 -0.50
CA GLU A 534 4.57 12.76 0.16
C GLU A 534 5.54 11.62 -0.16
N GLN A 535 6.03 11.54 -1.40
CA GLN A 535 7.08 10.59 -1.78
C GLN A 535 8.38 10.88 -1.02
N SER A 536 8.77 12.15 -0.93
CA SER A 536 9.94 12.56 -0.16
C SER A 536 9.79 12.27 1.33
N PHE A 537 8.62 12.53 1.91
CA PHE A 537 8.34 12.22 3.32
C PHE A 537 8.45 10.72 3.60
N SER A 538 7.83 9.90 2.76
CA SER A 538 7.87 8.44 2.89
C SER A 538 9.31 7.93 2.82
N TYR A 539 10.11 8.49 1.92
CA TYR A 539 11.54 8.20 1.81
C TYR A 539 12.32 8.62 3.06
N MET A 540 12.12 9.84 3.57
CA MET A 540 12.78 10.32 4.79
C MET A 540 12.41 9.50 6.03
N GLN A 541 11.15 9.09 6.16
CA GLN A 541 10.69 8.20 7.23
C GLN A 541 11.36 6.84 7.14
N ALA A 542 11.33 6.22 5.96
CA ALA A 542 11.87 4.88 5.75
C ALA A 542 13.40 4.81 5.86
N VAL A 543 14.10 5.83 5.39
CA VAL A 543 15.57 5.79 5.24
C VAL A 543 16.28 6.48 6.40
N TYR A 544 15.74 7.60 6.89
CA TYR A 544 16.39 8.42 7.92
C TYR A 544 15.69 8.33 9.29
N GLY A 545 14.53 7.67 9.37
CA GLY A 545 13.71 7.65 10.58
C GLY A 545 13.17 9.03 10.96
N SER A 546 13.04 9.94 9.99
CA SER A 546 12.52 11.30 10.24
C SER A 546 11.06 11.22 10.65
N GLN A 547 10.62 12.01 11.62
CA GLN A 547 9.19 12.19 11.85
C GLN A 547 8.60 13.14 10.83
N VAL A 548 7.36 12.89 10.42
CA VAL A 548 6.59 13.78 9.55
C VAL A 548 5.27 14.04 10.24
N ILE A 549 5.00 15.30 10.55
CA ILE A 549 3.87 15.69 11.39
C ILE A 549 3.09 16.84 10.77
N SER A 550 1.82 16.97 11.15
CA SER A 550 0.99 18.10 10.77
C SER A 550 1.28 19.33 11.64
N ILE A 551 1.27 20.51 11.04
CA ILE A 551 1.29 21.78 11.79
C ILE A 551 0.09 21.91 12.74
N ASN A 552 -1.06 21.35 12.37
CA ASN A 552 -2.26 21.44 13.20
C ASN A 552 -2.11 20.60 14.48
N ASP A 553 -1.42 19.47 14.41
CA ASP A 553 -1.12 18.63 15.57
C ASP A 553 -0.13 19.32 16.52
N LEU A 554 0.88 20.01 15.95
CA LEU A 554 1.84 20.79 16.72
C LEU A 554 1.18 21.95 17.48
N VAL A 555 0.33 22.72 16.80
CA VAL A 555 -0.31 23.91 17.39
C VAL A 555 -1.39 23.53 18.40
N SER A 556 -2.15 22.44 18.16
CA SER A 556 -3.24 22.01 19.05
C SER A 556 -2.76 21.39 20.35
N THR A 557 -1.65 20.65 20.33
CA THR A 557 -1.15 19.93 21.52
C THR A 557 -0.33 20.82 22.45
N ASN A 558 0.17 21.95 21.96
CA ASN A 558 0.94 22.96 22.70
C ASN A 558 2.09 22.38 23.56
N ARG A 559 2.58 21.19 23.22
CA ARG A 559 3.56 20.42 24.00
C ARG A 559 4.77 20.12 23.14
N VAL A 560 5.94 20.53 23.63
CA VAL A 560 7.26 20.09 23.14
C VAL A 560 7.45 18.57 23.32
N ALA A 561 6.73 17.95 24.26
CA ALA A 561 6.91 16.55 24.63
C ALA A 561 6.59 15.51 23.53
N ASN A 562 5.95 15.94 22.43
CA ASN A 562 5.62 15.09 21.28
C ASN A 562 6.56 15.30 20.08
N LEU A 563 7.56 16.20 20.20
CA LEU A 563 8.66 16.27 19.23
C LEU A 563 9.70 15.21 19.58
#